data_AF-A0A3P7MJZ8-F1
#
_entry.id   AF-A0A3P7MJZ8-F1
#
_cell.length_a   1.000
_cell.length_b   1.000
_cell.length_c   1.000
_cell.angle_alpha   90.00
_cell.angle_beta   90.00
_cell.angle_gamma   90.00
#
_symmetry.space_group_name_H-M   'P 1'
#
loop_
_entity.id
_entity.type
_entity.pdbx_description
1 polymer ?
#
loop_
_entity_poly.entity_id
_entity_poly.type
_entity_poly.pdbx_seq_one_letter_code
_entity_poly.pdbx_strand_id
1 'polypeptide(L)' 'MAHTLRKGWLMLRGKTDAEWQNHWVVLAGLSLKLYKDVWAEDSTEPLIAIDLSECENVYPSASAKNYGIEIKVSS' A
#
# COMPACT_ATOMS: atom_id res chain seq x y z
N MET A 1 11.97 20.00 -5.73
CA MET A 1 11.50 18.85 -6.53
C MET A 1 10.20 18.39 -5.90
N ALA A 2 9.13 18.23 -6.68
CA ALA A 2 7.84 17.82 -6.13
C ALA A 2 7.95 16.36 -5.69
N HIS A 3 8.02 16.12 -4.39
CA HIS A 3 7.78 14.79 -3.85
C HIS A 3 6.30 14.51 -4.12
N THR A 4 6.01 13.74 -5.16
CA THR A 4 4.64 13.34 -5.48
C THR A 4 4.09 12.60 -4.27
N LEU A 5 3.16 13.24 -3.57
CA LEU A 5 2.43 12.69 -2.44
C LEU A 5 1.07 12.23 -2.95
N ARG A 6 0.78 10.93 -2.84
CA ARG A 6 -0.55 10.38 -3.12
C ARG A 6 -1.05 9.70 -1.86
N LYS A 7 -2.30 9.97 -1.52
CA LYS A 7 -2.97 9.35 -0.38
C LYS A 7 -4.37 8.88 -0.77
N GLY A 8 -4.86 7.84 -0.12
CA GLY A 8 -6.22 7.36 -0.36
C GLY A 8 -6.50 6.01 0.28
N TRP A 9 -7.78 5.65 0.26
CA TRP A 9 -8.22 4.32 0.68
C TRP A 9 -7.95 3.28 -0.40
N LEU A 10 -7.30 2.19 -0.02
CA LEU A 10 -7.15 0.99 -0.85
C LEU A 10 -7.46 -0.26 -0.03
N MET A 11 -7.92 -1.31 -0.71
CA MET A 11 -8.12 -2.63 -0.10
C MET A 11 -6.85 -3.47 -0.27
N LEU A 12 -6.31 -3.94 0.85
CA LEU A 12 -5.22 -4.90 0.86
C LEU A 12 -5.78 -6.31 0.98
N ARG A 13 -5.26 -7.23 0.17
CA ARG A 13 -5.53 -8.67 0.28
C ARG A 13 -4.69 -9.26 1.41
N GLY A 14 -5.35 -9.88 2.38
CA GLY A 14 -4.75 -10.65 3.45
C GLY A 14 -4.23 -12.01 2.98
N LYS A 15 -3.94 -12.90 3.94
CA LYS A 15 -3.38 -14.22 3.62
C LYS A 15 -4.38 -15.09 2.86
N THR A 16 -5.67 -14.87 3.08
CA THR A 16 -6.74 -15.54 2.36
C THR A 16 -7.50 -14.56 1.45
N ASP A 17 -8.07 -15.07 0.36
CA ASP A 17 -8.87 -14.27 -0.59
C ASP A 17 -10.10 -13.60 0.02
N ALA A 18 -10.59 -14.12 1.16
CA ALA A 18 -11.72 -13.58 1.89
C ALA A 18 -11.33 -12.40 2.81
N GLU A 19 -10.04 -12.21 3.06
CA GLU A 19 -9.52 -11.18 3.95
C GLU A 19 -9.14 -9.93 3.16
N TRP A 20 -10.12 -9.19 2.64
CA TRP A 20 -9.83 -7.85 2.14
C TRP A 20 -10.08 -6.81 3.21
N GLN A 21 -9.12 -5.92 3.44
CA GLN A 21 -9.21 -4.89 4.46
C GLN A 21 -8.85 -3.50 3.90
N ASN A 22 -9.70 -2.53 4.16
CA ASN A 22 -9.45 -1.13 3.82
C ASN A 22 -8.33 -0.57 4.69
N HIS A 23 -7.37 0.08 4.04
CA HIS A 23 -6.27 0.79 4.68
C HIS A 23 -6.16 2.19 4.12
N TRP A 24 -5.77 3.13 4.97
CA TRP A 24 -5.34 4.44 4.52
C TRP A 24 -3.90 4.34 4.02
N VAL A 25 -3.71 4.56 2.73
CA VAL A 25 -2.42 4.39 2.06
C VAL A 25 -1.81 5.74 1.80
N VAL A 26 -0.52 5.88 2.11
CA VAL A 26 0.28 7.06 1.87
C VAL A 26 1.50 6.67 1.05
N LEU A 27 1.60 7.22 -0.15
CA LEU A 27 2.76 7.10 -1.03
C LEU A 27 3.48 8.45 -1.07
N ALA A 28 4.72 8.47 -0.58
CA ALA A 28 5.57 9.66 -0.58
C ALA A 28 6.98 9.28 -1.01
N GLY A 29 7.39 9.73 -2.21
CA GLY A 29 8.68 9.33 -2.78
C GLY A 29 8.75 7.82 -3.02
N LEU A 30 9.77 7.16 -2.43
CA LEU A 30 9.94 5.70 -2.47
C LEU A 30 9.39 5.01 -1.21
N SER A 31 8.54 5.66 -0.41
CA SER A 31 7.92 5.03 0.76
C SER A 31 6.43 4.83 0.54
N LEU A 32 5.98 3.58 0.68
CA LEU A 32 4.57 3.21 0.71
C LEU A 32 4.20 2.76 2.12
N LYS A 33 3.29 3.48 2.76
CA LYS A 33 2.85 3.21 4.13
C LYS A 33 1.35 2.94 4.17
N LEU A 34 0.95 1.94 4.95
CA LEU A 34 -0.44 1.58 5.17
C LEU A 34 -0.79 1.75 6.64
N TYR A 35 -1.86 2.47 6.87
CA TYR A 35 -2.41 2.77 8.19
C TYR A 35 -3.81 2.17 8.33
N LYS A 36 -4.24 1.98 9.57
CA LYS A 36 -5.59 1.50 9.88
C LYS A 36 -6.67 2.47 9.35
N ASP A 37 -6.42 3.77 9.50
CA ASP A 37 -7.32 4.85 9.09
C ASP A 37 -6.58 6.18 8.91
N VAL A 38 -7.31 7.23 8.57
CA VAL A 38 -6.78 8.59 8.34
C VAL A 38 -6.18 9.23 9.60
N TRP A 39 -6.66 8.89 10.79
CA TRP A 39 -6.22 9.49 12.06
C TRP A 39 -4.92 8.87 12.55
N ALA A 40 -4.73 7.59 12.22
CA ALA A 40 -3.51 6.84 12.51
C ALA A 40 -2.27 7.39 11.79
N GLU A 41 -2.42 8.10 10.66
CA GLU A 41 -1.28 8.67 9.91
C GLU A 41 -0.46 9.66 10.76
N ASP A 42 -1.13 10.53 11.51
CA ASP A 42 -0.49 11.61 12.27
C ASP A 42 -0.13 11.20 13.71
N SER A 43 -0.65 10.06 14.19
CA SER A 43 -0.63 9.68 15.61
C SER A 43 0.03 8.34 15.90
N THR A 44 0.21 7.49 14.89
CA THR A 44 0.73 6.12 15.09
C THR A 44 1.73 5.73 14.01
N GLU A 45 2.52 4.70 14.31
CA GLU A 45 3.35 4.05 13.30
C GLU A 45 2.47 3.30 12.27
N PRO A 46 2.91 3.22 10.99
CA PRO A 46 2.18 2.48 9.98
C PRO A 46 2.13 0.99 10.33
N LEU A 47 1.01 0.34 10.01
CA LEU A 47 0.86 -1.12 10.14
C LEU A 47 1.83 -1.85 9.22
N ILE A 48 2.04 -1.30 8.03
CA ILE A 48 2.97 -1.80 7.02
C ILE A 48 3.72 -0.60 6.43
N ALA A 49 5.04 -0.70 6.38
CA ALA A 49 5.90 0.22 5.66
C ALA A 49 6.76 -0.55 4.67
N ILE A 50 6.71 -0.13 3.41
CA ILE A 50 7.47 -0.73 2.32
C ILE A 50 8.41 0.33 1.77
N ASP A 51 9.70 0.00 1.69
CA ASP A 51 10.67 0.76 0.92
C ASP A 51 10.61 0.29 -0.54
N LEU A 52 10.17 1.18 -1.42
CA LEU A 52 10.06 0.94 -2.85
C LEU A 52 11.42 1.01 -3.55
N SER A 53 12.51 1.35 -2.85
CA SER A 53 13.86 1.17 -3.39
C SER A 53 14.19 -0.31 -3.63
N GLU A 54 13.53 -1.21 -2.89
CA GLU A 54 13.62 -2.67 -3.00
C GLU A 54 12.52 -3.27 -3.90
N CYS A 55 11.72 -2.41 -4.56
CA CYS A 55 10.68 -2.86 -5.48
C CYS A 55 11.31 -3.48 -6.73
N GLU A 56 11.20 -4.79 -6.87
CA GLU A 56 11.66 -5.51 -8.04
C GLU A 56 10.73 -5.30 -9.23
N ASN A 57 9.41 -5.34 -9.00
CA ASN A 57 8.43 -5.22 -10.08
C ASN A 57 7.01 -4.91 -9.58
N VAL A 58 6.16 -4.40 -10.48
CA VAL A 58 4.73 -4.16 -10.25
C VAL A 58 3.91 -4.85 -11.32
N TYR A 59 2.92 -5.63 -10.90
CA TYR A 59 2.03 -6.38 -11.78
C TYR A 59 0.59 -5.89 -11.64
N PRO A 60 -0.22 -5.92 -12.70
CA PRO A 60 -1.67 -5.87 -12.55
C PRO A 60 -2.13 -7.04 -11.67
N SER A 61 -3.00 -6.79 -10.70
CA SER A 61 -3.51 -7.89 -9.90
C SER A 61 -4.37 -8.81 -10.76
N ALA A 62 -4.14 -10.12 -10.63
CA ALA A 62 -4.93 -11.15 -11.31
C ALA A 62 -6.38 -11.20 -10.79
N SER A 63 -6.66 -10.57 -9.64
CA SER A 63 -8.02 -10.39 -9.13
C SER A 63 -8.75 -9.32 -9.96
N ALA A 64 -9.35 -9.76 -11.07
CA ALA A 64 -10.07 -8.91 -12.01
C ALA A 64 -11.23 -8.09 -11.38
N LYS A 65 -11.68 -8.46 -10.17
CA LYS A 65 -12.74 -7.73 -9.46
C LYS A 65 -12.31 -6.38 -8.89
N ASN A 66 -11.02 -6.17 -8.62
CA ASN A 66 -10.58 -5.05 -7.78
C ASN A 66 -9.71 -4.00 -8.48
N TYR A 67 -9.40 -4.17 -9.77
CA TYR A 67 -8.53 -3.24 -10.54
C TYR A 67 -7.24 -2.88 -9.79
N GLY A 68 -6.69 -3.85 -9.03
CA GLY A 68 -5.57 -3.66 -8.13
C GLY A 68 -4.21 -3.86 -8.80
N ILE A 69 -3.16 -3.65 -8.02
CA ILE A 69 -1.77 -3.94 -8.39
C ILE A 69 -1.15 -4.88 -7.34
N GLU A 70 -0.15 -5.63 -7.76
CA GLU A 70 0.69 -6.46 -6.91
C GLU A 70 2.12 -5.92 -6.98
N ILE A 71 2.71 -5.61 -5.82
CA ILE A 71 4.07 -5.08 -5.72
C ILE A 71 4.95 -6.20 -5.20
N LYS A 72 5.98 -6.58 -5.97
CA LYS A 72 7.00 -7.54 -5.54
C LYS A 72 8.22 -6.77 -5.05
N VAL A 73 8.60 -7.01 -3.80
CA VAL A 73 9.81 -6.47 -3.18
C VAL A 73 10.79 -7.61 -2.90
N SER A 74 12.08 -7.33 -3.02
CA SER A 74 13.15 -8.24 -2.60
C SER A 74 13.17 -8.25 -1.07
N SER A 75 12.85 -9.40 -0.45
CA SER A 75 12.88 -9.58 1.01
C SER A 75 14.30 -9.66 1.57
#